data_AF-A0A850Y438-F1
#
_entry.id   AF-A0A850Y438-F1
#
_cell.length_a   1.000
_cell.length_b   1.000
_cell.length_c   1.000
_cell.angle_alpha   90.00
_cell.angle_beta   90.00
_cell.angle_gamma   90.00
#
_symmetry.space_group_name_H-M   'P 1'
#
loop_
_entity.id
_entity.type
_entity.pdbx_description
1 polymer ?
#
loop_
_entity_poly.entity_id
_entity_poly.type
_entity_poly.pdbx_seq_one_letter_code
_entity_poly.pdbx_strand_id
1 'polypeptide(L)'
;KVDNSSLTGESEPQTRSPEFTHENPLETRNICFFSTNCVEGTARGIVISTGDRTVMGRIASLASGLEVGRTPIAMEIEHFIRLITGVAVFLGLSFFILSLILGYSWLEAVIFLIGIIVANVPEGLLATVTV
;
A
#
# COMPACT_ATOMS: atom_id res chain seq x y z
N LYS A 1 -32.43 14.06 -14.60
CA LYS A 1 -31.34 14.40 -13.66
C LYS A 1 -30.43 13.19 -13.49
N VAL A 2 -29.16 13.40 -13.14
CA VAL A 2 -28.18 12.34 -12.92
C VAL A 2 -27.53 12.48 -11.55
N ASP A 3 -27.13 11.35 -10.98
CA ASP A 3 -26.37 11.28 -9.74
C ASP A 3 -24.86 11.27 -10.05
N ASN A 4 -24.18 12.31 -9.58
CA ASN A 4 -22.74 12.51 -9.75
C ASN A 4 -21.93 12.11 -8.51
N SER A 5 -22.54 11.48 -7.51
CA SER A 5 -21.89 11.08 -6.25
C SER A 5 -20.60 10.30 -6.44
N SER A 6 -20.52 9.45 -7.46
CA SER A 6 -19.30 8.70 -7.79
C SER A 6 -18.12 9.58 -8.21
N LEU A 7 -18.35 10.80 -8.71
CA LEU A 7 -17.31 11.74 -9.13
C LEU A 7 -17.10 12.88 -8.15
N THR A 8 -18.17 13.42 -7.55
CA THR A 8 -18.11 14.60 -6.68
C THR A 8 -18.23 14.29 -5.20
N GLY A 9 -18.69 13.09 -4.84
CA GLY A 9 -19.04 12.73 -3.46
C GLY A 9 -20.41 13.25 -2.99
N GLU A 10 -21.09 14.06 -3.81
CA GLU A 10 -22.37 14.69 -3.48
C GLU A 10 -23.54 13.94 -4.13
N SER A 11 -24.53 13.55 -3.34
CA SER A 11 -25.71 12.80 -3.80
C SER A 11 -26.82 13.68 -4.38
N GLU A 12 -26.61 15.00 -4.47
CA GLU A 12 -27.60 15.92 -5.03
C GLU A 12 -27.76 15.71 -6.54
N PRO A 13 -28.96 15.34 -7.04
CA PRO A 13 -29.17 15.07 -8.46
C PRO A 13 -28.95 16.31 -9.34
N GLN A 14 -28.01 16.21 -10.28
CA GLN A 14 -27.68 17.28 -11.21
C GLN A 14 -28.53 17.23 -12.48
N THR A 15 -28.98 18.39 -12.95
CA THR A 15 -29.80 18.49 -14.17
C THR A 15 -28.92 18.46 -15.42
N ARG A 16 -29.36 17.77 -16.48
CA ARG A 16 -28.65 17.66 -17.76
C ARG A 16 -29.45 18.32 -18.88
N SER A 17 -28.75 19.02 -19.77
CA SER A 17 -29.30 19.75 -20.92
C SER A 17 -28.31 19.70 -22.08
N PRO A 18 -28.77 19.72 -23.35
CA PRO A 18 -27.86 19.72 -24.50
C PRO A 18 -27.04 21.01 -24.64
N GLU A 19 -27.48 22.09 -23.98
CA GLU A 19 -26.81 23.39 -23.97
C GLU A 19 -25.50 23.35 -23.18
N PHE A 20 -24.47 24.01 -23.72
CA PHE A 20 -23.21 24.22 -23.05
C PHE A 20 -23.37 25.31 -21.98
N THR A 21 -23.13 24.96 -20.71
CA THR A 21 -23.40 25.85 -19.58
C THR A 21 -22.15 26.29 -18.83
N HIS A 22 -21.03 25.59 -18.97
CA HIS A 22 -19.78 25.91 -18.27
C HIS A 22 -18.56 25.44 -19.06
N GLU A 23 -17.47 26.21 -19.02
CA GLU A 23 -16.15 25.79 -19.53
C GLU A 23 -15.59 24.53 -18.87
N ASN A 24 -15.85 24.30 -17.58
CA ASN A 24 -15.39 23.10 -16.90
C ASN A 24 -16.25 21.90 -17.35
N PRO A 25 -15.66 20.86 -17.98
CA PRO A 25 -16.41 19.69 -18.42
C PRO A 25 -17.15 18.99 -17.28
N LEU A 26 -16.65 19.03 -16.05
CA LEU A 26 -17.28 18.38 -14.88
C LEU A 26 -18.58 19.07 -14.43
N GLU A 27 -18.69 20.38 -14.67
CA GLU A 27 -19.80 21.22 -14.20
C GLU A 27 -20.81 21.52 -15.32
N THR A 28 -20.41 21.40 -16.58
CA THR A 28 -21.34 21.61 -17.70
C THR A 28 -22.46 20.57 -17.71
N ARG A 29 -23.67 20.99 -18.08
CA ARG A 29 -24.87 20.14 -18.07
C ARG A 29 -25.01 19.25 -19.29
N ASN A 30 -24.21 19.46 -20.34
CA ASN A 30 -24.27 18.70 -21.60
C ASN A 30 -23.36 17.47 -21.65
N ILE A 31 -22.67 17.15 -20.56
CA ILE A 31 -21.84 15.95 -20.44
C ILE A 31 -22.42 15.04 -19.35
N CYS A 32 -22.43 13.74 -19.63
CA CYS A 32 -22.71 12.68 -18.67
C CYS A 32 -21.47 11.80 -18.53
N PHE A 33 -21.20 11.33 -17.32
CA PHE A 33 -19.97 10.61 -17.00
C PHE A 33 -20.20 9.12 -16.79
N PHE A 34 -19.19 8.32 -17.12
CA PHE A 34 -19.14 6.93 -16.73
C PHE A 34 -19.17 6.81 -15.19
N SER A 35 -19.88 5.81 -14.66
CA SER A 35 -20.20 5.64 -13.22
C SER A 35 -21.24 6.61 -12.64
N THR A 36 -21.92 7.42 -13.45
CA THR A 36 -23.08 8.23 -13.02
C THR A 36 -24.39 7.59 -13.44
N ASN A 37 -25.41 7.64 -12.60
CA ASN A 37 -26.71 7.01 -12.85
C ASN A 37 -27.77 8.07 -13.18
N CYS A 38 -28.68 7.76 -14.12
CA CYS A 38 -29.85 8.59 -14.37
C CYS A 38 -30.87 8.37 -13.26
N VAL A 39 -31.18 9.42 -12.50
CA VAL A 39 -32.17 9.37 -11.40
C VAL A 39 -33.58 9.50 -11.94
N GLU A 40 -33.78 10.38 -12.92
CA GLU A 40 -35.09 10.65 -13.51
C GLU A 40 -34.97 11.21 -14.93
N GLY A 41 -35.97 10.93 -15.76
CA GLY A 41 -36.06 11.39 -17.14
C GLY A 41 -35.38 10.48 -18.16
N THR A 42 -35.31 10.94 -19.41
CA THR A 42 -34.66 10.22 -20.51
C THR A 42 -33.78 11.18 -21.28
N ALA A 43 -32.58 10.74 -21.65
CA ALA A 43 -31.63 11.51 -22.44
C ALA A 43 -31.04 10.64 -23.56
N ARG A 44 -30.56 11.29 -24.61
CA ARG A 44 -29.75 10.68 -25.67
C ARG A 44 -28.48 11.50 -25.81
N GLY A 45 -27.37 10.85 -26.10
CA GLY A 45 -26.08 11.50 -26.24
C GLY A 45 -25.15 10.69 -27.13
N ILE A 46 -24.06 11.32 -27.55
CA ILE A 46 -23.00 10.69 -28.33
C ILE A 46 -21.89 10.28 -27.37
N VAL A 47 -21.37 9.06 -27.52
CA VAL A 47 -20.26 8.58 -26.70
C VAL A 47 -18.98 9.30 -27.11
N ILE A 48 -18.40 10.08 -26.19
CA ILE A 48 -17.16 10.82 -26.41
C ILE A 48 -15.90 10.07 -25.94
N SER A 49 -16.03 9.21 -24.92
CA SER A 49 -14.93 8.42 -24.35
C SER A 49 -15.41 7.04 -23.88
N THR A 50 -14.54 6.03 -23.95
CA THR A 50 -14.82 4.65 -23.55
C THR A 50 -13.67 4.05 -22.73
N GLY A 51 -14.00 3.13 -21.82
CA GLY A 51 -13.04 2.42 -20.97
C GLY A 51 -12.15 3.35 -20.13
N ASP A 52 -10.85 3.08 -20.11
CA ASP A 52 -9.85 3.83 -19.33
C ASP A 52 -9.70 5.30 -19.77
N ARG A 53 -10.20 5.65 -20.96
CA ARG A 53 -10.20 7.04 -21.45
C ARG A 53 -11.35 7.88 -20.88
N THR A 54 -12.29 7.27 -20.16
CA THR A 54 -13.32 8.00 -19.42
C THR A 54 -12.73 8.69 -18.20
N VAL A 55 -13.40 9.72 -17.66
CA VAL A 55 -12.95 10.40 -16.43
C VAL A 55 -12.76 9.41 -15.28
N MET A 56 -13.78 8.56 -15.05
CA MET A 56 -13.71 7.56 -13.98
C MET A 56 -12.68 6.45 -14.27
N GLY A 57 -12.51 6.05 -15.54
CA GLY A 57 -11.46 5.10 -15.94
C GLY A 57 -10.05 5.61 -15.63
N ARG A 58 -9.80 6.90 -15.87
CA ARG A 58 -8.54 7.54 -15.48
C ARG A 58 -8.35 7.59 -13.97
N ILE A 59 -9.40 7.90 -13.20
CA ILE A 59 -9.36 7.90 -11.73
C ILE A 59 -9.06 6.49 -11.21
N ALA A 60 -9.72 5.47 -11.75
CA ALA A 60 -9.49 4.08 -11.38
C ALA A 60 -8.06 3.62 -11.70
N SER A 61 -7.53 4.00 -12.87
CA SER A 61 -6.14 3.72 -13.24
C SER A 61 -5.13 4.44 -12.35
N LEU A 62 -5.42 5.67 -11.91
CA LEU A 62 -4.59 6.38 -10.95
C LEU A 62 -4.63 5.69 -9.58
N ALA A 63 -5.82 5.28 -9.12
CA ALA A 63 -5.98 4.62 -7.84
C ALA A 63 -5.27 3.25 -7.80
N SER A 64 -5.31 2.48 -8.89
CA SER A 64 -4.67 1.17 -8.97
C SER A 64 -3.16 1.23 -9.21
N GLY A 65 -2.67 2.29 -9.85
CA GLY A 65 -1.25 2.50 -10.15
C GLY A 65 -0.43 3.07 -8.99
N LEU A 66 -1.06 3.36 -7.84
CA LEU A 66 -0.35 3.87 -6.67
C LEU A 66 0.43 2.75 -5.99
N GLU A 67 1.76 2.91 -5.92
CA GLU A 67 2.60 2.00 -5.14
C GLU A 67 2.22 2.08 -3.66
N VAL A 68 1.95 0.92 -3.07
CA VAL A 68 1.72 0.82 -1.63
C VAL A 68 3.06 1.02 -0.93
N GLY A 69 3.27 2.22 -0.40
CA GLY A 69 4.42 2.53 0.43
C GLY A 69 4.49 1.62 1.66
N ARG A 70 5.69 1.48 2.23
CA ARG A 70 5.88 0.72 3.46
C ARG A 70 5.19 1.45 4.61
N THR A 71 4.44 0.71 5.43
CA THR A 71 3.75 1.29 6.58
C THR A 71 4.77 1.72 7.65
N PRO A 72 4.48 2.76 8.45
CA PRO A 72 5.35 3.17 9.55
C PRO A 72 5.72 2.02 10.49
N ILE A 73 4.75 1.16 10.82
CA ILE A 73 4.98 -0.01 11.67
C ILE A 73 5.92 -1.03 11.01
N ALA A 74 5.82 -1.26 9.69
CA ALA A 74 6.72 -2.15 8.98
C ALA A 74 8.16 -1.61 8.92
N MET A 75 8.33 -0.29 8.88
CA MET A 75 9.66 0.34 8.96
C MET A 75 10.27 0.19 10.35
N GLU A 76 9.48 0.40 11.41
CA GLU A 76 9.93 0.21 12.80
C GLU A 76 10.29 -1.24 13.11
N ILE A 77 9.50 -2.21 12.64
CA ILE A 77 9.80 -3.64 12.79
C ILE A 77 11.11 -3.99 12.10
N GLU A 78 11.35 -3.49 10.87
CA GLU A 78 12.61 -3.73 10.18
C GLU A 78 13.80 -3.11 10.93
N HIS A 79 13.64 -1.88 11.43
CA HIS A 79 14.67 -1.22 12.23
C HIS A 79 15.01 -2.04 13.48
N PHE A 80 13.98 -2.48 14.21
CA PHE A 80 14.11 -3.32 15.38
C PHE A 80 14.83 -4.65 15.06
N ILE A 81 14.42 -5.35 14.00
CA ILE A 81 15.05 -6.61 13.57
C ILE A 81 16.53 -6.39 13.26
N ARG A 82 16.88 -5.33 12.51
CA ARG A 82 18.27 -5.02 12.17
C ARG A 82 19.13 -4.76 13.41
N LEU A 83 18.58 -4.09 14.41
CA LEU A 83 19.28 -3.82 15.66
C LEU A 83 19.57 -5.11 16.44
N ILE A 84 18.56 -5.97 16.61
CA ILE A 84 18.71 -7.25 17.32
C ILE A 84 19.65 -8.19 16.57
N THR A 85 19.53 -8.30 15.24
CA THR A 85 20.46 -9.09 14.42
C THR A 85 21.89 -8.56 14.54
N GLY A 86 22.09 -7.24 14.55
CA GLY A 86 23.41 -6.63 14.74
C GLY A 86 24.04 -7.03 16.07
N VAL A 87 23.28 -6.97 17.17
CA VAL A 87 23.74 -7.39 18.50
C VAL A 87 24.01 -8.89 18.55
N ALA A 88 23.12 -9.72 17.99
CA ALA A 88 23.28 -11.17 17.96
C ALA A 88 24.55 -11.61 17.22
N VAL A 89 24.81 -11.02 16.05
CA VAL A 89 26.01 -11.28 15.26
C VAL A 89 27.27 -10.80 15.99
N PHE A 90 27.24 -9.60 16.57
CA PHE A 90 28.36 -9.08 17.34
C PHE A 90 28.74 -9.98 18.52
N LEU A 91 27.76 -10.39 19.33
CA LEU A 91 27.97 -11.31 20.44
C LEU A 91 28.43 -12.68 19.95
N GLY A 92 27.78 -13.23 18.92
CA GLY A 92 28.13 -14.52 18.34
C GLY A 92 29.58 -14.58 17.87
N LEU A 93 30.03 -13.60 17.08
CA LEU A 93 31.41 -13.52 16.61
C LEU A 93 32.41 -13.27 17.74
N SER A 94 32.08 -12.40 18.70
CA SER A 94 32.95 -12.13 19.85
C SER A 94 33.22 -13.41 20.65
N PHE A 95 32.16 -14.18 20.97
CA PHE A 95 32.30 -15.43 21.72
C PHE A 95 32.91 -16.55 20.89
N PHE A 96 32.66 -16.58 19.59
CA PHE A 96 33.32 -17.49 18.67
C PHE A 96 34.85 -17.30 18.70
N ILE A 97 35.33 -16.07 18.53
CA ILE A 97 36.77 -15.75 18.60
C ILE A 97 37.33 -16.08 19.98
N LEU A 98 36.61 -15.74 21.05
CA LEU A 98 37.03 -16.00 22.43
C LEU A 98 37.15 -17.52 22.70
N SER A 99 36.23 -18.32 22.17
CA SER A 99 36.28 -19.79 22.30
C SER A 99 37.50 -20.40 21.62
N LEU A 100 37.91 -19.89 20.45
CA LEU A 100 39.12 -20.33 19.76
C LEU A 100 40.38 -19.96 20.56
N ILE A 101 40.42 -18.77 21.18
CA ILE A 101 41.54 -18.33 22.03
C ILE A 101 41.66 -19.21 23.28
N LEU A 102 40.53 -19.64 23.85
CA LEU A 102 40.49 -20.54 25.01
C LEU A 102 40.86 -22.00 24.68
N GLY A 103 41.07 -22.34 23.41
CA GLY A 103 41.50 -23.66 22.97
C GLY A 103 40.37 -24.68 22.78
N TYR A 104 39.12 -24.22 22.67
CA TYR A 104 38.01 -25.10 22.25
C TYR A 104 38.20 -25.58 20.81
N SER A 105 37.66 -26.75 20.48
CA SER A 105 37.67 -27.24 19.11
C SER A 105 36.82 -26.34 18.20
N TRP A 106 37.17 -26.29 16.90
CA TRP A 106 36.38 -25.57 15.89
C TRP A 106 34.90 -25.96 15.91
N LEU A 107 34.60 -27.24 16.12
CA LEU A 107 33.23 -27.74 16.15
C LEU A 107 32.45 -27.16 17.34
N GLU A 108 33.05 -27.14 18.53
CA GLU A 108 32.44 -26.56 19.74
C GLU A 108 32.23 -25.06 19.60
N ALA A 109 33.19 -24.35 19.00
CA ALA A 109 33.08 -22.92 18.72
C ALA A 109 31.88 -22.60 17.81
N VAL A 110 31.68 -23.39 16.74
CA VAL A 110 30.51 -23.23 15.85
C VAL A 110 29.19 -23.54 16.58
N ILE A 111 29.16 -24.56 17.42
CA ILE A 111 27.96 -24.89 18.22
C ILE A 111 27.60 -23.72 19.16
N PHE A 112 28.60 -23.12 19.83
CA PHE A 112 28.38 -21.93 20.66
C PHE A 112 27.88 -20.73 19.85
N LEU A 113 28.47 -20.48 18.67
CA LEU A 113 28.03 -19.41 17.77
C LEU A 113 26.55 -19.54 17.39
N ILE A 114 26.14 -20.74 16.94
CA ILE A 114 24.75 -21.01 16.58
C ILE A 114 23.84 -20.84 17.81
N GLY A 115 24.25 -21.35 18.97
CA GLY A 115 23.49 -21.21 20.22
C GLY A 115 23.27 -19.75 20.61
N ILE A 116 24.28 -18.90 20.47
CA ILE A 116 24.18 -17.46 20.78
C ILE A 116 23.26 -16.76 19.78
N ILE A 117 23.35 -17.07 18.48
CA ILE A 117 22.48 -16.48 17.47
C ILE A 117 21.02 -16.84 17.75
N VAL A 118 20.70 -18.13 17.93
CA VAL A 118 19.33 -18.60 18.24
C VAL A 118 18.81 -18.03 19.55
N ALA A 119 19.66 -17.84 20.57
CA ALA A 119 19.24 -17.23 21.82
C ALA A 119 18.88 -15.73 21.71
N ASN A 120 19.40 -15.03 20.69
CA ASN A 120 19.21 -13.58 20.53
C ASN A 120 18.26 -13.20 19.39
N VAL A 121 18.05 -14.06 18.40
CA VAL A 121 17.05 -13.83 17.35
C VAL A 121 15.66 -14.04 17.97
N PRO A 122 14.71 -13.10 17.82
CA PRO A 122 13.41 -13.24 18.45
C PRO A 122 12.45 -13.96 17.49
N GLU A 123 12.52 -15.30 17.41
CA GLU A 123 11.70 -16.08 16.46
C GLU A 123 10.18 -15.90 16.69
N GLY A 124 9.78 -15.58 17.92
CA GLY A 124 8.38 -15.33 18.28
C GLY A 124 7.85 -13.96 17.85
N LEU A 125 8.72 -12.99 17.54
CA LEU A 125 8.30 -11.60 17.34
C LEU A 125 7.43 -11.43 16.09
N LEU A 126 7.78 -12.09 14.98
CA LEU A 126 6.99 -12.04 13.75
C LEU A 126 5.59 -12.63 13.95
N ALA A 127 5.48 -13.70 14.75
CA ALA A 127 4.20 -14.32 15.08
C ALA A 127 3.34 -13.41 15.96
N THR A 128 3.92 -12.80 17.02
CA THR A 128 3.17 -11.94 17.95
C THR A 128 2.72 -10.62 17.34
N VAL A 129 3.43 -10.10 16.33
CA VAL A 129 3.05 -8.85 15.66
C VAL A 129 1.90 -9.05 14.65
N THR A 130 1.71 -10.29 14.18
CA THR A 130 0.67 -10.63 13.21
C THR A 130 -0.67 -10.99 13.87
N VAL A 131 -0.65 -11.38 15.15
CA VAL A 131 -1.82 -11.82 15.94
C VAL A 131 -2.56 -10.65 16.57
#